data_AF-A0A674IZR1-F1
#
_entry.id   AF-A0A674IZR1-F1
#
_cell.length_a   1.000
_cell.length_b   1.000
_cell.length_c   1.000
_cell.angle_alpha   90.00
_cell.angle_beta   90.00
_cell.angle_gamma   90.00
#
_symmetry.space_group_name_H-M   'P 1'
#
loop_
_entity.id
_entity.type
_entity.pdbx_description
1 polymer ?
#
loop_
_entity_poly.entity_id
_entity_poly.type
_entity_poly.pdbx_seq_one_letter_code
_entity_poly.pdbx_strand_id
1 'polypeptide(L)'
;EESRYVMIFKKEFAPSDEELEAYRCGEDWDPQRAEEKRRLKELAQREAEQEALRGPAVVNPNTDYKDKYSHLIGKEAAKDAAHTMQANKAYGCVPVANKRDTRSIEEAMNEIRAKKRLRQSEDEGPGGAGTS
;
A
#
# COMPACT_ATOMS: atom_id res chain seq x y z
N GLU A 1 -2.49 5.94 -32.91
CA GLU A 1 -3.96 5.88 -32.85
C GLU A 1 -4.34 4.53 -32.26
N GLU A 2 -5.20 4.50 -31.24
CA GLU A 2 -5.64 3.25 -30.60
C GLU A 2 -6.91 2.75 -31.31
N SER A 3 -6.71 1.86 -32.29
CA SER A 3 -7.77 1.34 -33.16
C SER A 3 -8.68 0.37 -32.41
N ARG A 4 -9.72 0.88 -31.76
CA ARG A 4 -10.78 0.09 -31.13
C ARG A 4 -11.87 -0.25 -32.14
N TYR A 5 -12.33 -1.49 -32.16
CA TYR A 5 -13.41 -1.96 -33.03
C TYR A 5 -14.49 -2.71 -32.23
N VAL A 6 -15.65 -2.92 -32.85
CA VAL A 6 -16.79 -3.63 -32.26
C VAL A 6 -17.07 -4.88 -33.09
N MET A 7 -17.13 -6.05 -32.44
CA MET A 7 -17.55 -7.32 -33.05
C MET A 7 -18.97 -7.68 -32.60
N ILE A 8 -19.78 -8.20 -33.52
CA ILE A 8 -21.15 -8.63 -33.25
C ILE A 8 -21.28 -10.10 -33.67
N PHE A 9 -21.77 -10.94 -32.76
CA PHE A 9 -21.96 -12.37 -33.00
C PHE A 9 -23.45 -12.72 -33.05
N LYS A 10 -23.81 -13.72 -33.86
CA LYS A 10 -25.16 -14.30 -33.85
C LYS A 10 -25.37 -15.08 -32.55
N LYS A 11 -26.62 -15.15 -32.07
CA LYS A 11 -26.96 -15.81 -30.80
C LYS A 11 -26.49 -17.27 -30.72
N GLU A 12 -26.59 -18.02 -31.81
CA GLU A 12 -26.18 -19.44 -31.87
C GLU A 12 -24.66 -19.63 -31.87
N PHE A 13 -23.91 -18.56 -32.11
CA PHE A 13 -22.45 -18.52 -32.18
C PHE A 13 -21.90 -17.48 -31.21
N ALA A 14 -22.58 -17.28 -30.08
CA ALA A 14 -22.10 -16.39 -29.03
C ALA A 14 -20.78 -16.96 -28.48
N PRO A 15 -19.67 -16.19 -28.54
CA PRO A 15 -18.39 -16.67 -28.04
C PRO A 15 -18.46 -16.85 -26.53
N SER A 16 -17.72 -17.85 -26.05
CA SER A 16 -17.51 -18.06 -24.61
C SER A 16 -16.63 -16.97 -24.01
N ASP A 17 -16.66 -16.83 -22.68
CA ASP A 17 -15.82 -15.85 -21.97
C ASP A 17 -14.32 -16.08 -22.21
N GLU A 18 -13.90 -17.33 -22.35
CA GLU A 18 -12.50 -17.69 -22.64
C GLU A 18 -12.09 -17.29 -24.07
N GLU A 19 -12.98 -17.49 -25.05
CA GLU A 19 -12.77 -17.05 -26.44
C GLU A 19 -12.70 -15.52 -26.56
N LEU A 20 -13.56 -14.81 -25.82
CA LEU A 20 -13.55 -13.35 -25.79
C LEU A 20 -12.22 -12.80 -25.25
N GLU A 21 -11.64 -13.44 -24.23
CA GLU A 21 -10.35 -13.03 -23.67
C GLU A 21 -9.23 -13.24 -24.69
N ALA A 22 -9.22 -14.38 -25.40
CA ALA A 22 -8.27 -14.63 -26.48
C ALA A 22 -8.36 -13.54 -27.56
N TYR A 23 -9.57 -13.19 -28.00
CA TYR A 23 -9.77 -12.13 -28.99
C TYR A 23 -9.34 -10.74 -28.49
N ARG A 24 -9.51 -10.43 -27.20
CA ARG A 24 -9.05 -9.16 -26.61
C ARG A 24 -7.54 -9.07 -26.49
N CYS A 25 -6.90 -10.19 -26.16
CA CYS A 25 -5.45 -10.31 -26.07
C CYS A 25 -4.77 -10.41 -27.44
N GLY A 26 -5.53 -10.68 -28.51
CA GLY A 26 -5.00 -10.93 -29.85
C GLY A 26 -4.33 -12.30 -29.98
N GLU A 27 -4.72 -13.26 -29.14
CA GLU A 27 -4.24 -14.64 -29.18
C GLU A 27 -5.16 -15.52 -30.03
N ASP A 28 -4.58 -16.51 -30.70
CA ASP A 28 -5.34 -17.51 -31.45
C ASP A 28 -6.02 -18.50 -30.49
N TRP A 29 -7.35 -18.56 -30.54
CA TRP A 29 -8.12 -19.54 -29.79
C TRP A 29 -7.99 -20.93 -30.42
N ASP A 30 -7.53 -21.90 -29.63
CA ASP A 30 -7.46 -23.31 -30.00
C ASP A 30 -8.35 -24.15 -29.06
N PRO A 31 -9.40 -24.83 -29.58
CA PRO A 31 -10.31 -25.62 -28.75
C PRO A 31 -9.64 -26.76 -28.00
N GLN A 32 -8.53 -27.33 -28.50
CA GLN A 32 -7.81 -28.38 -27.77
C GLN A 32 -7.09 -27.83 -26.54
N ARG A 33 -6.41 -26.69 -26.70
CA ARG A 33 -5.73 -26.00 -25.60
C ARG A 33 -6.73 -25.51 -24.54
N ALA A 34 -7.91 -25.07 -24.99
CA ALA A 34 -8.99 -24.68 -24.10
C ALA A 34 -9.46 -25.85 -23.21
N GLU A 35 -9.67 -27.03 -23.81
CA GLU A 35 -10.08 -28.21 -23.05
C GLU A 35 -9.00 -28.66 -22.06
N GLU A 36 -7.73 -28.64 -22.45
CA GLU A 36 -6.60 -28.94 -21.56
C GLU A 36 -6.53 -27.96 -20.38
N LYS A 37 -6.65 -26.66 -20.66
CA LYS A 37 -6.68 -25.60 -19.63
C LYS A 37 -7.85 -25.79 -18.67
N ARG A 38 -9.03 -26.15 -19.18
CA ARG A 38 -10.21 -26.46 -18.36
C ARG A 38 -9.95 -27.66 -17.44
N ARG A 39 -9.39 -28.75 -17.97
CA ARG A 39 -9.04 -29.94 -17.18
C ARG A 39 -8.01 -29.63 -16.10
N LEU A 40 -7.00 -28.83 -16.42
CA LEU A 40 -5.97 -28.41 -15.45
C LEU A 40 -6.59 -27.55 -14.33
N LYS A 41 -7.47 -26.61 -14.68
CA LYS A 41 -8.17 -25.76 -13.72
C LYS A 41 -9.08 -26.57 -12.79
N GLU A 42 -9.80 -27.55 -13.34
CA GLU A 42 -10.64 -28.47 -12.57
C GLU A 42 -9.79 -29.33 -11.62
N LEU A 43 -8.64 -29.84 -12.08
CA LEU A 43 -7.73 -30.62 -11.25
C LEU A 43 -7.15 -29.77 -10.11
N ALA A 44 -6.72 -28.55 -10.40
CA ALA A 44 -6.22 -27.61 -9.40
C ALA A 44 -7.31 -27.22 -8.38
N GLN A 45 -8.55 -27.03 -8.83
CA GLN A 45 -9.68 -26.78 -7.94
C GLN A 45 -9.92 -27.98 -7.02
N ARG A 46 -9.90 -29.20 -7.56
CA ARG A 46 -10.08 -30.42 -6.77
C ARG A 46 -8.95 -30.60 -5.74
N GLU A 47 -7.72 -30.29 -6.12
CA GLU A 47 -6.57 -30.34 -5.20
C GLU A 47 -6.71 -29.30 -4.09
N ALA A 48 -7.09 -28.07 -4.41
CA ALA A 48 -7.35 -27.02 -3.43
C ALA A 48 -8.49 -27.38 -2.46
N GLU A 49 -9.56 -28.01 -2.96
CA GLU A 49 -10.66 -28.53 -2.13
C GLU A 49 -10.19 -29.67 -1.21
N GLN A 50 -9.35 -30.58 -1.72
CA GLN A 50 -8.75 -31.64 -0.90
C GLN A 50 -7.80 -31.09 0.18
N GLU A 51 -7.02 -30.06 -0.16
CA GLU A 51 -6.13 -29.39 0.79
C GLU A 51 -6.92 -28.61 1.85
N ALA A 52 -7.99 -27.93 1.44
CA ALA A 52 -8.91 -27.27 2.38
C ALA A 52 -9.56 -28.28 3.33
N LEU A 53 -9.91 -29.48 2.85
CA LEU A 53 -10.47 -30.55 3.68
C LEU A 53 -9.44 -31.20 4.61
N ARG A 54 -8.16 -31.23 4.22
CA ARG A 54 -7.06 -31.75 5.05
C ARG A 54 -6.87 -30.96 6.35
N GLY A 55 -7.37 -29.72 6.38
CA GLY A 55 -7.31 -28.84 7.55
C GLY A 55 -5.89 -28.39 7.88
N PRO A 56 -5.73 -27.47 8.84
CA PRO A 56 -4.41 -26.98 9.24
C PRO A 56 -3.58 -28.14 9.81
N ALA A 57 -2.39 -28.37 9.22
CA ALA A 57 -1.48 -29.40 9.69
C ALA A 57 -1.08 -29.12 11.15
N VAL A 58 -1.39 -30.06 12.05
CA VAL A 58 -0.97 -29.99 13.45
C VAL A 58 0.53 -30.26 13.51
N VAL A 59 1.32 -29.18 13.55
CA VAL A 59 2.77 -29.26 13.73
C VAL A 59 3.04 -29.63 15.18
N ASN A 60 3.49 -30.87 15.41
CA ASN A 60 4.02 -31.33 16.70
C ASN A 60 5.56 -31.37 16.63
N PRO A 61 6.25 -30.24 16.87
CA PRO A 61 7.71 -30.19 16.84
C PRO A 61 8.26 -30.94 18.06
N ASN A 62 9.05 -32.00 17.81
CA ASN A 62 9.66 -32.81 18.87
C ASN A 62 10.95 -32.16 19.43
N THR A 63 11.46 -31.09 18.79
CA THR A 63 12.81 -30.57 19.05
C THR A 63 12.90 -29.06 19.26
N ASP A 64 12.07 -28.24 18.59
CA ASP A 64 12.10 -26.77 18.75
C ASP A 64 10.91 -26.25 19.56
N TYR A 65 11.20 -25.73 20.75
CA TYR A 65 10.24 -25.09 21.64
C TYR A 65 9.53 -23.91 20.97
N LYS A 66 10.20 -23.19 20.07
CA LYS A 66 9.61 -22.03 19.37
C LYS A 66 8.49 -22.44 18.42
N ASP A 67 8.57 -23.62 17.83
CA ASP A 67 7.52 -24.12 16.95
C ASP A 67 6.24 -24.50 17.72
N LYS A 68 6.37 -24.98 18.97
CA LYS A 68 5.23 -25.31 19.84
C LYS A 68 4.37 -24.08 20.15
N TYR A 69 4.99 -22.92 20.32
CA TYR A 69 4.31 -21.66 20.62
C TYR A 69 4.23 -20.73 19.40
N SER A 70 4.42 -21.25 18.20
CA SER A 70 4.36 -20.47 16.97
C SER A 70 3.04 -19.73 16.78
N HIS A 71 1.93 -20.32 17.25
CA HIS A 71 0.61 -19.69 17.24
C HIS A 71 0.48 -18.51 18.24
N LEU A 72 1.31 -18.49 19.29
CA LEU A 72 1.36 -17.41 20.29
C LEU A 72 2.38 -16.31 19.89
N ILE A 73 3.51 -16.71 19.32
CA ILE A 73 4.62 -15.82 18.95
C ILE A 73 4.36 -15.14 17.59
N GLY A 74 3.65 -15.82 16.68
CA GLY A 74 3.42 -15.38 15.31
C GLY A 74 4.71 -15.46 14.48
N LYS A 75 4.82 -16.45 13.58
CA LYS A 75 6.03 -16.61 12.75
C LYS A 75 6.25 -15.45 11.77
N GLU A 76 5.17 -14.97 11.15
CA GLU A 76 5.20 -13.93 10.10
C GLU A 76 4.46 -12.66 10.53
N ALA A 77 3.32 -12.81 11.21
CA ALA A 77 2.50 -11.69 11.69
C ALA A 77 3.27 -10.71 12.59
N ALA A 78 4.24 -11.17 13.39
CA ALA A 78 5.05 -10.30 14.24
C ALA A 78 6.04 -9.42 13.44
N LYS A 79 6.62 -9.94 12.35
CA LYS A 79 7.54 -9.19 11.50
C LYS A 79 6.80 -8.15 10.66
N ASP A 80 5.66 -8.53 10.08
CA ASP A 80 4.86 -7.62 9.26
C ASP A 80 4.18 -6.52 10.10
N ALA A 81 3.74 -6.85 11.32
CA ALA A 81 3.24 -5.86 12.27
C ALA A 81 4.32 -4.85 12.69
N ALA A 82 5.58 -5.29 12.86
CA ALA A 82 6.69 -4.40 13.17
C ALA A 82 6.98 -3.41 12.03
N HIS A 83 6.86 -3.84 10.77
CA HIS A 83 6.96 -2.95 9.61
C HIS A 83 5.78 -1.97 9.52
N THR A 84 4.58 -2.40 9.89
CA THR A 84 3.38 -1.55 9.90
C THR A 84 3.46 -0.44 10.97
N MET A 85 4.13 -0.69 12.10
CA MET A 85 4.37 0.33 13.14
C MET A 85 5.47 1.33 12.77
N GLN A 86 6.11 1.20 11.61
CA GLN A 86 7.08 2.18 11.15
C GLN A 86 6.33 3.42 10.67
N ALA A 87 6.33 4.48 11.50
CA ALA A 87 5.69 5.74 11.17
C ALA A 87 6.18 6.25 9.79
N ASN A 88 5.23 6.69 8.96
CA ASN A 88 5.53 7.19 7.61
C ASN A 88 6.47 8.40 7.70
N LYS A 89 7.75 8.20 7.39
CA LYS A 89 8.79 9.25 7.41
C LYS A 89 8.49 10.41 6.44
N ALA A 90 7.59 10.22 5.48
CA ALA A 90 7.24 11.26 4.52
C ALA A 90 6.16 12.22 5.03
N TYR A 91 5.37 11.85 6.04
CA TYR A 91 4.34 12.74 6.59
C TYR A 91 4.92 13.59 7.72
N GLY A 92 4.96 14.92 7.52
CA GLY A 92 5.46 15.88 8.53
C GLY A 92 6.95 16.26 8.41
N CYS A 93 7.74 15.53 7.63
CA CYS A 93 9.15 15.87 7.36
C CYS A 93 9.34 16.38 5.93
N VAL A 94 9.24 17.70 5.74
CA VAL A 94 9.60 18.34 4.46
C VAL A 94 11.13 18.37 4.33
N PRO A 95 11.72 17.89 3.22
CA PRO A 95 13.16 18.01 2.98
C PRO A 95 13.63 19.47 3.06
N VAL A 96 14.82 19.71 3.63
CA VAL A 96 15.37 21.07 3.82
C VAL A 96 15.42 21.87 2.51
N ALA A 97 15.70 21.19 1.39
CA ALA A 97 15.71 21.81 0.05
C ALA A 97 14.37 22.45 -0.36
N ASN A 98 13.25 21.99 0.21
CA ASN A 98 11.91 22.47 -0.12
C ASN A 98 11.33 23.39 0.97
N LYS A 99 12.06 23.65 2.06
CA LYS A 99 11.61 24.54 3.13
C LYS A 99 11.86 25.99 2.75
N ARG A 100 10.88 26.86 3.02
CA ARG A 100 11.00 28.31 2.83
C ARG A 100 11.95 28.98 3.82
N ASP A 101 12.07 28.43 5.03
CA ASP A 101 13.01 28.89 6.05
C ASP A 101 14.12 27.85 6.21
N THR A 102 15.35 28.25 5.91
CA THR A 102 16.56 27.41 6.01
C THR A 102 17.33 27.63 7.30
N ARG A 103 16.90 28.57 8.15
CA ARG A 103 17.58 28.88 9.42
C ARG A 103 17.40 27.76 10.42
N SER A 104 18.32 27.68 11.37
CA SER A 104 18.16 26.81 12.52
C SER A 104 17.00 27.28 13.41
N ILE A 105 16.39 26.35 14.14
CA ILE A 105 15.32 26.64 15.10
C ILE A 105 15.81 27.66 16.16
N GLU A 106 17.08 27.53 16.57
CA GLU A 106 17.67 28.41 17.57
C GLU A 106 17.83 29.86 17.06
N GLU A 107 18.24 30.02 15.80
CA GLU A 107 18.39 31.32 15.15
C GLU A 107 17.04 32.02 15.02
N ALA A 108 16.03 31.30 14.54
CA ALA A 108 14.66 31.81 14.43
C ALA A 108 14.12 32.24 15.81
N MET A 109 14.36 31.46 16.86
CA MET A 109 13.93 31.80 18.23
C MET A 109 14.67 33.01 18.79
N ASN A 110 15.95 33.19 18.47
CA ASN A 110 16.72 34.36 18.90
C ASN A 110 16.24 35.63 18.21
N GLU A 111 15.93 35.57 16.92
CA GLU A 111 15.35 36.70 16.19
C GLU A 111 13.95 37.06 16.66
N ILE A 112 13.09 36.07 16.95
CA ILE A 112 11.76 36.33 17.55
C ILE A 112 11.93 37.03 18.89
N ARG A 113 12.86 36.57 19.74
CA ARG A 113 13.16 37.18 21.03
C ARG A 113 13.70 38.61 20.88
N ALA A 114 14.62 38.84 19.96
CA ALA A 114 15.19 40.16 19.68
C ALA A 114 14.13 41.13 19.14
N LYS A 115 13.32 40.69 18.18
CA LYS A 115 12.24 41.49 17.59
C LYS A 115 11.16 41.83 18.62
N LYS A 116 10.85 40.90 19.54
CA LYS A 116 9.92 41.18 20.65
C LYS A 116 10.45 42.27 21.58
N ARG A 117 11.75 42.24 21.92
CA ARG A 117 12.40 43.29 22.72
C ARG A 117 12.39 44.64 22.02
N LEU A 118 12.71 44.67 20.71
CA LEU A 118 12.74 45.91 19.94
C LEU A 118 11.34 46.56 19.85
N ARG A 119 10.30 45.76 19.57
CA ARG A 119 8.91 46.24 19.57
C ARG A 119 8.47 46.78 20.93
N GLN A 120 8.92 46.16 22.02
CA GLN A 120 8.63 46.67 23.37
C GLN A 120 9.34 47.99 23.66
N SER A 121 10.59 48.16 23.21
CA SER A 121 11.29 49.44 23.35
C SER A 121 10.77 50.55 22.43
N GLU A 122 10.20 50.21 21.27
CA GLU A 122 9.56 51.16 20.35
C GLU A 122 8.20 51.64 20.88
N ASP A 123 7.46 50.76 21.58
CA ASP A 123 6.19 51.08 22.26
C ASP A 123 6.42 51.92 23.54
N GLU A 124 7.62 51.86 24.12
CA GLU A 124 8.05 52.65 25.29
C GLU A 124 8.83 53.95 24.90
N GLY A 125 8.74 54.39 23.64
CA GLY A 125 9.20 55.70 23.17
C GLY A 125 8.12 56.79 23.33
N PRO A 126 8.46 58.10 23.33
CA PRO A 126 7.62 59.17 23.87
C PRO A 126 6.41 59.48 22.99
N GLY A 127 5.36 58.67 23.11
CA GLY A 127 4.09 58.84 22.41
C GLY A 127 2.91 58.14 23.09
N GLY A 128 3.15 57.31 24.11
CA GLY A 128 2.10 56.70 24.93
C GLY A 128 1.53 57.65 25.99
N ALA A 129 1.03 58.81 25.57
CA ALA A 129 0.21 59.70 26.40
C ALA A 129 -1.07 60.08 25.65
N GLY A 130 -2.21 59.58 26.14
CA GLY A 130 -3.57 59.88 25.67
C GLY A 130 -4.21 58.66 25.00
N THR A 131 -5.38 58.16 25.40
CA THR A 131 -6.51 58.79 26.10
C THR A 131 -7.24 57.77 26.98
N SER A 132 -7.90 58.32 28.01
CA SER A 132 -8.93 57.71 28.86
C SER A 132 -10.09 57.09 28.09
#